data_AF-A0A958HSE6-F1
#
_entry.id   AF-A0A958HSE6-F1
#
_cell.length_a   1.000
_cell.length_b   1.000
_cell.length_c   1.000
_cell.angle_alpha   90.00
_cell.angle_beta   90.00
_cell.angle_gamma   90.00
#
_symmetry.space_group_name_H-M   'P 1'
#
loop_
_entity.id
_entity.type
_entity.pdbx_description
1 polymer ?
#
loop_
_entity_poly.entity_id
_entity_poly.type
_entity_poly.pdbx_seq_one_letter_code
_entity_poly.pdbx_strand_id
1 'polypeptide(L)'
;MPFEVVLPRLGWNMETGQLGEWLKKDGDHVVEGELLFTVEGDKATQEIEALESGILRIPPDSPSPGQEIPVGTLLAYLVAPDELATFSFDVAAQPAVEEEPEAASSGPATGEKATPAISPRARRIARELGVDWTSL
;
A
#
# COMPACT_ATOMS: atom_id res chain seq x y z
N MET A 1 -16.41 -18.49 1.17
CA MET A 1 -15.45 -18.66 2.28
C MET A 1 -14.28 -17.77 1.96
N PRO A 2 -13.77 -16.97 2.90
CA PRO A 2 -12.63 -16.10 2.63
C PRO A 2 -11.41 -16.95 2.24
N PHE A 3 -10.65 -16.49 1.26
CA PHE A 3 -9.43 -17.14 0.84
C PHE A 3 -8.29 -16.75 1.79
N GLU A 4 -7.62 -17.74 2.37
CA GLU A 4 -6.53 -17.53 3.32
C GLU A 4 -5.23 -17.26 2.56
N VAL A 5 -4.70 -16.06 2.73
CA VAL A 5 -3.40 -15.68 2.20
C VAL A 5 -2.34 -16.08 3.22
N VAL A 6 -1.71 -17.22 2.98
CA VAL A 6 -0.62 -17.75 3.79
C VAL A 6 0.73 -17.51 3.12
N LEU A 7 1.81 -17.51 3.90
CA LEU A 7 3.17 -17.45 3.35
C LEU A 7 3.43 -18.69 2.45
N PRO A 8 3.64 -18.51 1.13
CA PRO A 8 3.83 -19.64 0.23
C PRO A 8 5.23 -20.25 0.40
N ARG A 9 5.32 -21.55 0.14
CA ARG A 9 6.60 -22.26 0.12
C ARG A 9 7.31 -21.99 -1.21
N LEU A 10 8.32 -21.13 -1.21
CA LEU A 10 9.07 -20.78 -2.43
C LEU A 10 10.22 -21.76 -2.74
N GLY A 11 10.43 -22.81 -1.92
CA GLY A 11 11.47 -23.81 -2.17
C GLY A 11 11.33 -25.10 -1.38
N TRP A 12 11.93 -26.18 -1.91
CA TRP A 12 11.93 -27.50 -1.26
C TRP A 12 12.59 -27.50 0.14
N ASN A 13 13.45 -26.53 0.45
CA ASN A 13 14.08 -26.42 1.77
C ASN A 13 13.73 -25.12 2.52
N MET A 14 12.65 -24.45 2.12
CA MET A 14 12.21 -23.22 2.77
C MET A 14 11.28 -23.58 3.95
N GLU A 15 11.74 -23.34 5.17
CA GLU A 15 10.96 -23.51 6.41
C GLU A 15 10.42 -22.17 6.93
N THR A 16 11.18 -21.09 6.73
CA THR A 16 10.83 -19.71 7.10
C THR A 16 11.05 -18.77 5.91
N GLY A 17 10.36 -17.65 5.92
CA GLY A 17 10.59 -16.51 5.04
C GLY A 17 10.34 -15.22 5.80
N GLN A 18 10.85 -14.10 5.32
CA GLN A 18 10.63 -12.81 5.93
C GLN A 18 9.52 -12.08 5.16
N LEU A 19 8.51 -11.56 5.86
CA LEU A 19 7.54 -10.69 5.23
C LEU A 19 8.27 -9.42 4.79
N GLY A 20 8.22 -9.08 3.51
CA GLY A 20 8.71 -7.81 3.00
C GLY A 20 7.67 -6.72 3.20
N GLU A 21 7.57 -5.80 2.25
CA GLU A 21 6.59 -4.70 2.31
C GLU A 21 5.22 -5.11 1.77
N TRP A 22 4.17 -4.56 2.37
CA TRP A 22 2.82 -4.66 1.84
C TRP A 22 2.65 -3.64 0.72
N LEU A 23 2.38 -4.13 -0.49
CA LEU A 23 2.07 -3.32 -1.67
C LEU A 23 0.60 -2.89 -1.65
N LYS A 24 -0.24 -3.63 -0.93
CA LYS A 24 -1.67 -3.42 -0.77
C LYS A 24 -2.06 -3.20 0.68
N LYS A 25 -3.13 -2.40 0.88
CA LYS A 25 -3.63 -2.02 2.21
C LYS A 25 -4.81 -2.88 2.63
N ASP A 26 -5.07 -2.96 3.94
CA ASP A 26 -6.32 -3.52 4.44
C ASP A 26 -7.51 -2.74 3.85
N GLY A 27 -8.51 -3.48 3.39
CA GLY A 27 -9.72 -2.98 2.76
C GLY A 27 -9.57 -2.65 1.28
N ASP A 28 -8.38 -2.82 0.69
CA ASP A 28 -8.17 -2.58 -0.73
C ASP A 28 -8.73 -3.73 -1.59
N HIS A 29 -9.25 -3.39 -2.76
CA HIS A 29 -9.70 -4.37 -3.74
C HIS A 29 -8.50 -4.82 -4.58
N VAL A 30 -8.35 -6.13 -4.69
CA VAL A 30 -7.25 -6.78 -5.40
C VAL A 30 -7.80 -7.79 -6.38
N VAL A 31 -7.19 -7.85 -7.56
CA VAL A 31 -7.55 -8.81 -8.60
C VAL A 31 -6.55 -9.96 -8.65
N GLU A 32 -6.97 -11.09 -9.22
CA GLU A 32 -6.08 -12.21 -9.49
C GLU A 32 -4.86 -11.75 -10.30
N GLY A 33 -3.67 -12.11 -9.85
CA GLY A 33 -2.39 -11.69 -10.44
C GLY A 33 -1.88 -10.32 -9.97
N GLU A 34 -2.57 -9.66 -9.05
CA GLU A 34 -2.11 -8.38 -8.50
C GLU A 34 -1.17 -8.57 -7.31
N LEU A 35 -0.10 -7.77 -7.23
CA LEU A 35 0.91 -7.90 -6.18
C LEU A 35 0.36 -7.48 -4.80
N LEU A 36 0.48 -8.35 -3.81
CA LEU A 36 -0.01 -8.13 -2.43
C LEU A 36 1.10 -7.64 -1.51
N PHE A 37 2.19 -8.39 -1.46
CA PHE A 37 3.34 -8.15 -0.60
C PHE A 37 4.59 -8.78 -1.19
N THR A 38 5.74 -8.31 -0.74
CA THR A 38 7.02 -8.95 -1.07
C THR A 38 7.41 -9.92 0.04
N VAL A 39 8.12 -10.99 -0.31
CA VAL A 39 8.70 -11.96 0.62
C VAL A 39 10.19 -12.00 0.38
N GLU A 40 10.96 -11.72 1.42
CA GLU A 40 12.40 -11.89 1.40
C GLU A 40 12.75 -13.29 1.86
N GLY A 41 13.31 -14.08 0.95
CA GLY A 41 13.89 -15.39 1.26
C GLY A 41 15.41 -15.35 1.25
N ASP A 42 16.04 -16.42 1.74
CA ASP A 42 17.50 -16.57 1.86
C ASP A 42 18.31 -16.22 0.59
N LYS A 43 17.72 -16.42 -0.60
CA LYS A 43 18.41 -16.21 -1.88
C LYS A 43 17.94 -15.02 -2.69
N ALA A 44 16.69 -14.60 -2.51
CA ALA A 44 16.07 -13.55 -3.30
C ALA A 44 14.76 -13.10 -2.65
N THR A 45 14.41 -11.85 -2.91
CA THR A 45 13.08 -11.31 -2.67
C THR A 45 12.17 -11.72 -3.83
N GLN A 46 10.99 -12.26 -3.53
CA GLN A 46 9.95 -12.55 -4.51
C GLN A 46 8.66 -11.83 -4.16
N GLU A 47 7.96 -11.37 -5.19
CA GLU A 47 6.70 -10.66 -5.04
C GLU A 47 5.56 -11.68 -5.09
N ILE A 48 4.67 -11.63 -4.10
CA ILE A 48 3.53 -12.55 -4.02
C ILE A 48 2.31 -11.86 -4.59
N GLU A 49 1.78 -12.44 -5.66
CA GLU A 49 0.54 -12.03 -6.30
C GLU A 49 -0.69 -12.69 -5.66
N ALA A 50 -1.84 -12.04 -5.82
CA ALA A 50 -3.12 -12.55 -5.36
C ALA A 50 -3.55 -13.74 -6.21
N LEU A 51 -3.86 -14.86 -5.55
CA LEU A 51 -4.35 -16.07 -6.21
C LEU A 51 -5.83 -15.98 -6.62
N GLU A 52 -6.59 -15.11 -5.96
CA GLU A 52 -8.00 -14.84 -6.25
C GLU A 52 -8.29 -13.34 -6.15
N SER A 53 -9.38 -12.92 -6.78
CA SER A 53 -9.86 -11.54 -6.68
C SER A 53 -10.73 -11.36 -5.43
N GLY A 54 -10.55 -10.26 -4.72
CA GLY A 54 -11.32 -9.96 -3.51
C GLY A 54 -10.88 -8.67 -2.83
N ILE A 55 -11.34 -8.48 -1.60
CA ILE A 55 -10.86 -7.41 -0.72
C ILE A 55 -9.83 -8.00 0.23
N LEU A 56 -8.65 -7.39 0.26
CA LEU A 56 -7.58 -7.75 1.18
C LEU A 56 -7.96 -7.34 2.60
N ARG A 57 -7.94 -8.29 3.52
CA ARG A 57 -8.15 -8.07 4.95
C ARG A 57 -6.94 -8.56 5.73
N ILE A 58 -6.19 -7.62 6.31
CA ILE A 58 -4.99 -7.90 7.09
C ILE A 58 -5.39 -7.84 8.57
N PRO A 59 -5.43 -8.98 9.29
CA PRO A 59 -5.76 -8.98 10.70
C PRO A 59 -4.70 -8.21 11.51
N PRO A 60 -5.08 -7.60 12.64
CA PRO A 60 -4.14 -6.87 13.51
C PRO A 60 -3.06 -7.76 14.13
N ASP A 61 -3.30 -9.08 14.19
CA ASP A 61 -2.34 -10.09 14.64
C ASP A 61 -1.36 -10.53 13.53
N SER A 62 -1.47 -9.97 12.32
CA SER A 62 -0.55 -10.27 11.22
C SER A 62 0.88 -9.82 11.57
N PRO A 63 1.91 -10.61 11.24
CA PRO A 63 3.30 -10.23 11.40
C PRO A 63 3.62 -8.93 10.67
N SER A 64 4.57 -8.18 11.23
CA SER A 64 5.03 -6.91 10.65
C SER A 64 5.95 -7.16 9.45
N PRO A 65 5.99 -6.24 8.48
CA PRO A 65 7.03 -6.24 7.45
C PRO A 65 8.42 -6.24 8.11
N GLY A 66 9.34 -7.05 7.59
CA GLY A 66 10.66 -7.33 8.14
C GLY A 66 10.71 -8.45 9.18
N GLN A 67 9.59 -9.11 9.50
CA GLN A 67 9.57 -10.21 10.48
C GLN A 67 9.73 -11.58 9.79
N GLU A 68 10.53 -12.46 10.40
CA GLU A 68 10.64 -13.86 9.97
C GLU A 68 9.41 -14.65 10.41
N ILE A 69 8.78 -15.34 9.46
CA ILE A 69 7.56 -16.12 9.60
C ILE A 69 7.74 -17.52 9.02
N PRO A 70 7.19 -18.56 9.67
CA PRO A 70 7.20 -19.91 9.10
C PRO A 70 6.28 -20.03 7.89
N VAL A 71 6.65 -20.91 6.97
CA VAL A 71 5.83 -21.24 5.80
C VAL A 71 4.46 -21.77 6.23
N GLY A 72 3.39 -21.30 5.56
CA GLY A 72 2.02 -21.63 5.91
C GLY A 72 1.41 -20.76 7.02
N THR A 73 2.15 -19.76 7.53
CA THR A 73 1.56 -18.76 8.44
C THR A 73 0.55 -17.91 7.69
N LEU A 74 -0.63 -17.73 8.28
CA LEU A 74 -1.67 -16.85 7.79
C LEU A 74 -1.25 -15.38 7.93
N LEU A 75 -1.34 -14.64 6.83
CA LEU A 75 -0.96 -13.23 6.74
C LEU A 75 -2.17 -12.33 6.50
N ALA A 76 -3.09 -12.75 5.64
CA ALA A 76 -4.28 -11.98 5.31
C ALA A 76 -5.41 -12.90 4.84
N TYR A 77 -6.58 -12.31 4.63
CA TYR A 77 -7.72 -12.93 3.99
C TYR A 77 -8.08 -12.14 2.73
N LEU A 78 -8.40 -12.85 1.65
CA LEU A 78 -9.06 -12.27 0.49
C LEU A 78 -10.54 -12.61 0.58
N VAL A 79 -11.37 -11.60 0.75
CA VAL A 79 -12.82 -11.74 0.89
C VAL A 79 -13.48 -11.34 -0.41
N ALA A 80 -14.24 -12.26 -1.03
CA ALA A 80 -15.01 -11.91 -2.22
C ALA A 80 -16.01 -10.78 -1.91
N PRO A 81 -16.33 -9.89 -2.88
CA PRO A 81 -17.23 -8.76 -2.65
C PRO A 81 -18.63 -9.18 -2.16
N ASP A 82 -19.07 -10.39 -2.50
CA ASP A 82 -20.34 -10.98 -2.05
C ASP A 82 -20.34 -11.42 -0.56
N GLU A 83 -19.15 -11.57 0.04
CA GLU A 83 -18.97 -12.07 1.42
C GLU A 83 -18.50 -11.01 2.43
N LEU A 84 -18.31 -9.75 2.00
CA LEU A 84 -17.84 -8.63 2.82
C LEU A 84 -18.74 -8.29 4.01
N ALA A 85 -20.03 -8.63 3.92
CA ALA A 85 -21.00 -8.37 4.98
C ALA A 85 -20.68 -9.14 6.29
N THR A 86 -19.91 -10.23 6.22
CA THR A 86 -19.54 -11.06 7.38
C THR A 86 -18.13 -10.77 7.91
N PHE A 87 -17.24 -10.24 7.07
CA PHE A 87 -15.85 -9.92 7.42
C PHE A 87 -15.59 -8.41 7.26
N SER A 88 -15.95 -7.65 8.29
CA SER A 88 -15.60 -6.23 8.41
C SER A 88 -14.71 -6.02 9.62
N PHE A 89 -13.42 -5.84 9.36
CA PHE A 89 -12.56 -5.08 10.26
C PHE A 89 -12.67 -3.61 9.85
N ASP A 90 -13.03 -2.76 10.79
CA ASP A 90 -13.22 -1.33 10.56
C ASP A 90 -11.88 -0.70 10.20
N VAL A 91 -11.66 -0.41 8.92
CA VAL A 91 -10.50 0.37 8.46
C VAL A 91 -11.00 1.52 7.61
N ALA A 92 -10.79 2.71 8.15
CA ALA A 92 -11.01 3.98 7.50
C ALA A 92 -10.24 4.04 6.18
N ALA A 93 -11.00 4.18 5.09
CA ALA A 93 -10.51 4.43 3.75
C ALA A 93 -9.46 5.55 3.74
N GLN A 94 -8.20 5.20 3.48
CA GLN A 94 -7.19 6.15 3.10
C GLN A 94 -7.14 6.17 1.57
N PRO A 95 -7.38 7.31 0.91
CA PRO A 95 -7.22 7.41 -0.53
C PRO A 95 -5.74 7.25 -0.87
N ALA A 96 -5.42 6.21 -1.65
CA ALA A 96 -4.14 6.07 -2.32
C ALA A 96 -4.01 7.22 -3.33
N VAL A 97 -3.04 8.10 -3.08
CA VAL A 97 -2.59 9.09 -4.05
C VAL A 97 -1.51 8.39 -4.86
N GLU A 98 -1.80 8.27 -6.16
CA GLU A 98 -0.98 7.74 -7.23
C GLU A 98 0.24 8.66 -7.47
N GLU A 99 1.44 8.08 -7.47
CA GLU A 99 2.73 8.70 -7.85
C GLU A 99 3.33 7.76 -8.92
N GLU A 100 3.22 8.08 -10.22
CA GLU A 100 4.26 8.67 -11.12
C GLU A 100 5.00 7.56 -11.95
N PRO A 101 5.37 7.73 -13.26
CA PRO A 101 6.59 8.47 -13.68
C PRO A 101 6.59 9.21 -15.06
N GLU A 102 7.40 10.29 -15.08
CA GLU A 102 8.27 10.86 -16.14
C GLU A 102 7.85 10.94 -17.64
N ALA A 103 7.94 12.15 -18.22
CA ALA A 103 9.12 12.57 -19.03
C ALA A 103 8.95 13.92 -19.80
N ALA A 104 9.92 14.81 -19.57
CA ALA A 104 10.61 15.71 -20.52
C ALA A 104 9.88 16.83 -21.33
N SER A 105 10.16 18.06 -20.87
CA SER A 105 10.74 19.21 -21.61
C SER A 105 10.01 19.88 -22.79
N SER A 106 9.61 21.15 -22.57
CA SER A 106 10.01 22.35 -23.35
C SER A 106 9.41 23.61 -22.71
N GLY A 107 10.24 24.59 -22.29
CA GLY A 107 9.78 25.93 -21.85
C GLY A 107 9.52 26.89 -23.02
N PRO A 108 9.52 28.23 -22.84
CA PRO A 108 9.09 29.04 -21.69
C PRO A 108 8.11 30.20 -22.08
N ALA A 109 7.66 30.94 -21.06
CA ALA A 109 7.31 32.38 -21.05
C ALA A 109 5.83 32.84 -21.09
N THR A 110 5.50 33.61 -20.04
CA THR A 110 4.53 34.72 -19.96
C THR A 110 3.05 34.32 -19.95
N GLY A 111 2.24 34.52 -18.92
CA GLY A 111 2.34 35.33 -17.71
C GLY A 111 0.97 35.98 -17.50
N GLU A 112 0.23 35.67 -16.44
CA GLU A 112 -0.82 36.55 -15.92
C GLU A 112 -1.29 36.10 -14.53
N LYS A 113 -1.06 36.96 -13.54
CA LYS A 113 -1.66 37.04 -12.19
C LYS A 113 -2.29 35.75 -11.62
N ALA A 114 -1.49 34.97 -10.90
CA ALA A 114 -2.00 34.03 -9.91
C ALA A 114 -1.74 34.59 -8.50
N THR A 115 -2.79 35.03 -7.82
CA THR A 115 -2.80 35.15 -6.36
C THR A 115 -2.32 33.80 -5.78
N PRO A 116 -1.40 33.74 -4.82
CA PRO A 116 -0.87 32.46 -4.36
C PRO A 116 -1.99 31.65 -3.69
N ALA A 117 -2.50 30.65 -4.41
CA ALA A 117 -3.44 29.66 -3.90
C ALA A 117 -2.67 28.70 -2.99
N ILE A 118 -2.32 29.18 -1.79
CA ILE A 118 -1.65 28.36 -0.79
C ILE A 118 -2.63 27.33 -0.21
N SER A 119 -2.21 26.06 -0.15
CA SER A 119 -2.99 24.99 0.44
C SER A 119 -3.20 25.21 1.96
N PRO A 120 -4.29 24.71 2.58
CA PRO A 120 -4.57 24.91 4.00
C PRO A 120 -3.46 24.44 4.95
N ARG A 121 -2.69 23.41 4.55
CA ARG A 121 -1.52 22.93 5.30
C ARG A 121 -0.33 23.89 5.19
N ALA A 122 -0.04 24.40 3.99
CA ALA A 122 1.04 25.35 3.79
C ALA A 122 0.77 26.68 4.50
N ARG A 123 -0.49 27.13 4.59
CA ARG A 123 -0.88 28.29 5.40
C ARG A 123 -0.61 28.11 6.91
N ARG A 124 -0.77 26.88 7.42
CA ARG A 124 -0.51 26.58 8.84
C ARG A 124 0.99 26.65 9.15
N ILE A 125 1.80 26.02 8.30
CA ILE A 125 3.26 25.98 8.43
C ILE A 125 3.87 27.37 8.28
N ALA A 126 3.39 28.17 7.34
CA ALA A 126 3.94 29.50 7.11
C ALA A 126 3.61 30.50 8.24
N ARG A 127 2.51 30.31 8.98
CA ARG A 127 2.25 31.06 10.23
C ARG A 127 3.22 30.67 11.34
N GLU A 128 3.55 29.38 11.43
CA GLU A 128 4.44 28.84 12.45
C GLU A 128 5.89 29.30 12.22
N LEU A 129 6.30 29.40 10.96
CA LEU A 129 7.62 29.86 10.54
C LEU A 129 7.72 31.39 10.36
N GLY A 130 6.62 32.14 10.54
CA GLY A 130 6.60 33.60 10.39
C GLY A 130 6.92 34.10 8.98
N VAL A 131 6.57 33.34 7.94
CA VAL A 131 6.87 33.66 6.54
C VAL A 131 5.65 34.26 5.86
N ASP A 132 5.77 35.47 5.31
CA ASP A 132 4.67 36.15 4.62
C ASP A 132 4.46 35.61 3.18
N TRP A 133 3.48 34.72 3.03
CA TRP A 133 3.13 34.09 1.74
C TRP A 133 2.30 34.96 0.79
N THR A 134 1.93 36.18 1.21
CA THR A 134 1.02 37.06 0.43
C THR A 134 1.79 38.03 -0.49
N SER A 135 3.11 38.08 -0.37
CA SER A 135 3.97 38.97 -1.16
C SER A 135 4.95 38.22 -2.09
N LEU A 136 4.67 36.94 -2.37
CA LEU A 136 5.42 36.08 -3.29
C LEU A 136 4.81 36.08 -4.69
#